data_AF-A0A9Q4MFW2-F1
#
_entry.id   AF-A0A9Q4MFW2-F1
#
_cell.length_a   1.000
_cell.length_b   1.000
_cell.length_c   1.000
_cell.angle_alpha   90.00
_cell.angle_beta   90.00
_cell.angle_gamma   90.00
#
_symmetry.space_group_name_H-M   'P 1'
#
loop_
_entity.id
_entity.type
_entity.pdbx_description
1 polymer ?
#
loop_
_entity_poly.entity_id
_entity_poly.type
_entity_poly.pdbx_seq_one_letter_code
_entity_poly.pdbx_strand_id
1 'polypeptide(L)'
;MSKLSVLDIDPLFAHQYISCMNISVSNLESTVEAIQGALVLMFRVASKASDNKILDKVHLMYMSSLDIVSEIEEVKQYLSSLSSVYSISDI
;
A
#
# COMPACT_ATOMS: atom_id res chain seq x y z
N MET A 1 -6.90 -24.21 -13.69
CA MET A 1 -7.25 -22.86 -14.17
C MET A 1 -6.72 -21.85 -13.18
N SER A 2 -6.18 -20.72 -13.64
CA SER A 2 -5.77 -19.60 -12.77
C SER A 2 -6.98 -19.12 -11.96
N LYS A 3 -6.80 -18.76 -10.68
CA LYS A 3 -7.88 -18.20 -9.84
C LYS A 3 -8.45 -16.90 -10.40
N LEU A 4 -7.74 -16.25 -11.32
CA LEU A 4 -8.13 -15.00 -11.95
C LEU A 4 -8.89 -15.20 -13.28
N SER A 5 -9.16 -16.45 -13.70
CA SER A 5 -9.90 -16.70 -14.95
C SER A 5 -11.34 -16.16 -14.94
N VAL A 6 -11.85 -15.75 -13.78
CA VAL A 6 -13.15 -15.08 -13.67
C VAL A 6 -13.11 -13.67 -14.26
N LEU A 7 -11.92 -13.03 -14.29
CA LEU A 7 -11.72 -11.72 -14.89
C LEU A 7 -11.78 -11.80 -16.43
N ASP A 8 -11.41 -12.93 -17.02
CA ASP A 8 -11.51 -13.18 -18.47
C ASP A 8 -12.97 -13.34 -18.95
N ILE A 9 -13.92 -13.60 -18.04
CA ILE A 9 -15.33 -13.87 -18.38
C ILE A 9 -16.14 -12.58 -18.54
N ASP A 10 -15.80 -11.56 -17.76
CA ASP A 10 -16.52 -10.29 -17.73
C ASP A 10 -15.52 -9.11 -17.65
N PRO A 11 -15.19 -8.50 -18.80
CA PRO A 11 -14.26 -7.37 -18.87
C PRO A 11 -14.70 -6.15 -18.06
N LEU A 12 -16.01 -5.90 -17.93
CA LEU A 12 -16.53 -4.81 -17.12
C LEU A 12 -16.30 -5.09 -15.62
N PHE A 13 -16.57 -6.32 -15.18
CA PHE A 13 -16.24 -6.75 -13.83
C PHE A 13 -14.74 -6.66 -13.55
N ALA A 14 -13.90 -7.10 -14.49
CA ALA A 14 -12.44 -7.01 -14.36
C ALA A 14 -11.97 -5.56 -14.18
N HIS A 15 -12.46 -4.65 -15.02
CA HIS A 15 -12.15 -3.23 -14.90
C HIS A 15 -12.61 -2.65 -13.56
N GLN A 16 -13.83 -2.94 -13.11
CA GLN A 16 -14.35 -2.48 -11.82
C GLN A 16 -13.54 -3.03 -10.64
N TYR A 17 -13.18 -4.32 -10.68
CA TYR A 17 -12.36 -4.96 -9.66
C TYR A 17 -10.98 -4.30 -9.56
N ILE A 18 -10.30 -4.12 -10.70
CA ILE A 18 -8.99 -3.47 -10.77
C ILE A 18 -9.07 -2.02 -10.28
N SER A 19 -10.11 -1.27 -10.67
CA SER A 19 -10.35 0.09 -10.19
C SER A 19 -10.53 0.14 -8.67
N CYS A 20 -11.31 -0.77 -8.09
CA CYS A 20 -11.48 -0.87 -6.64
C CYS A 20 -10.14 -1.18 -5.94
N MET A 21 -9.35 -2.10 -6.50
CA MET A 21 -8.03 -2.44 -5.95
C MET A 21 -7.06 -1.25 -5.99
N ASN A 22 -7.05 -0.48 -7.07
CA ASN A 22 -6.25 0.75 -7.16
C ASN A 22 -6.64 1.75 -6.05
N ILE A 23 -7.95 1.95 -5.82
CA ILE A 23 -8.43 2.83 -4.73
C ILE A 23 -7.98 2.29 -3.36
N SER A 24 -8.13 0.99 -3.11
CA SER A 24 -7.69 0.38 -1.85
C SER A 24 -6.20 0.54 -1.60
N VAL A 25 -5.38 0.40 -2.64
CA VAL A 25 -3.93 0.58 -2.56
C VAL A 25 -3.56 2.04 -2.29
N SER A 26 -4.18 3.01 -2.96
CA SER A 26 -3.97 4.43 -2.65
C SER A 26 -4.38 4.78 -1.21
N ASN A 27 -5.46 4.19 -0.71
CA ASN A 27 -5.88 4.38 0.69
C ASN A 27 -4.87 3.79 1.68
N LEU A 28 -4.30 2.62 1.36
CA LEU A 28 -3.23 2.01 2.17
C LEU A 28 -1.97 2.88 2.17
N GLU A 29 -1.55 3.38 1.01
CA GLU A 29 -0.41 4.29 0.86
C GLU A 29 -0.59 5.54 1.75
N SER A 30 -1.73 6.21 1.66
CA SER A 30 -2.03 7.38 2.50
C SER A 30 -2.07 7.04 4.00
N THR A 31 -2.56 5.86 4.36
CA THR A 31 -2.59 5.41 5.76
C THR A 31 -1.18 5.19 6.31
N VAL A 32 -0.30 4.56 5.52
CA VAL A 32 1.10 4.33 5.90
C VAL A 32 1.86 5.64 6.03
N GLU A 33 1.65 6.59 5.11
CA GLU A 33 2.21 7.94 5.22
C GLU A 33 1.79 8.65 6.52
N ALA A 34 0.50 8.55 6.89
CA ALA A 34 0.00 9.12 8.14
C ALA A 34 0.64 8.46 9.38
N ILE A 35 0.83 7.14 9.36
CA ILE A 35 1.53 6.40 10.41
C ILE A 35 2.98 6.85 10.52
N GLN A 36 3.70 6.95 9.39
CA GLN A 36 5.08 7.43 9.36
C GLN A 36 5.20 8.86 9.91
N GLY A 37 4.28 9.75 9.52
CA GLY A 37 4.20 11.10 10.06
C GLY A 37 4.01 11.11 11.59
N ALA A 38 3.11 10.27 12.10
CA ALA A 38 2.89 10.13 13.55
C ALA A 38 4.13 9.60 14.28
N LEU A 39 4.83 8.62 13.71
CA LEU A 39 6.07 8.06 14.28
C LEU A 39 7.17 9.12 14.36
N VAL A 40 7.33 9.97 13.35
CA VAL A 40 8.29 11.10 13.38
C VAL A 40 7.97 12.08 14.51
N LEU A 41 6.69 12.37 14.74
CA LEU A 41 6.27 13.22 15.86
C LEU A 41 6.56 12.56 17.21
N MET A 42 6.28 11.26 17.36
CA MET A 42 6.59 10.50 18.57
C MET A 42 8.09 10.48 18.84
N PHE A 43 8.91 10.25 17.80
CA PHE A 43 10.37 10.29 17.90
C PHE A 43 10.85 11.63 18.45
N ARG A 44 10.32 12.74 17.91
CA ARG A 44 10.66 14.09 18.38
C ARG A 44 10.29 14.30 19.85
N VAL A 45 9.13 13.83 20.29
CA VAL A 45 8.69 13.96 21.70
C VAL A 45 9.55 13.11 22.62
N ALA A 46 9.79 11.85 22.28
CA ALA A 46 10.61 10.94 23.06
C ALA A 46 12.06 11.42 23.16
N SER A 47 12.59 12.00 22.08
CA SER A 47 13.94 12.59 22.06
C SER A 47 14.06 13.77 23.03
N LYS A 48 13.06 14.66 23.07
CA LYS A 48 13.02 15.76 24.05
C LYS A 48 12.92 15.28 25.50
N ALA A 49 12.28 14.13 25.71
CA ALA A 49 12.14 13.51 27.03
C ALA A 49 13.33 12.60 27.41
N SER A 50 14.31 12.41 26.52
CA SER A 50 15.40 11.44 26.67
C SER A 50 14.91 10.01 26.95
N ASP A 51 13.74 9.65 26.42
CA ASP A 51 13.15 8.31 26.58
C ASP A 51 13.68 7.36 25.51
N ASN A 52 14.89 6.82 25.75
CA ASN A 52 15.58 5.94 24.81
C ASN A 52 14.78 4.66 24.49
N LYS A 53 14.00 4.14 25.45
CA LYS A 53 13.20 2.93 25.24
C LYS A 53 12.09 3.18 24.23
N ILE A 54 11.48 4.36 24.26
CA ILE A 54 10.47 4.74 23.26
C ILE A 54 11.13 5.07 21.93
N LEU A 55 12.29 5.73 21.93
CA LEU A 55 13.04 6.01 20.70
C LEU A 55 13.36 4.73 19.90
N ASP A 56 13.88 3.70 20.56
CA ASP A 56 14.20 2.43 19.90
C ASP A 56 12.95 1.78 19.29
N LYS A 57 11.82 1.79 20.01
CA LYS A 57 10.55 1.23 19.52
C LYS A 57 10.00 2.01 18.33
N VAL A 58 10.00 3.34 18.41
CA VAL A 58 9.52 4.20 17.33
C VAL A 58 10.40 4.03 16.09
N HIS A 59 11.72 3.89 16.26
CA HIS A 59 12.64 3.63 15.17
C HIS A 59 12.37 2.27 14.50
N LEU A 60 12.17 1.21 15.29
CA LEU A 60 11.80 -0.11 14.77
C LEU A 60 10.48 -0.08 14.01
N MET A 61 9.45 0.57 14.57
CA MET A 61 8.15 0.73 13.90
C MET A 61 8.28 1.50 12.59
N TYR A 62 9.13 2.54 12.55
CA TYR A 62 9.39 3.29 11.33
C TYR A 62 10.07 2.41 10.28
N MET A 63 11.06 1.61 10.65
CA MET A 63 11.71 0.68 9.73
C MET A 63 10.73 -0.37 9.19
N SER A 64 9.91 -0.98 10.04
CA SER A 64 8.87 -1.91 9.58
C SER A 64 7.84 -1.26 8.65
N SER A 65 7.57 0.03 8.80
CA SER A 65 6.68 0.74 7.87
C SER A 65 7.28 0.87 6.46
N LEU A 66 8.61 0.88 6.32
CA LEU A 66 9.27 0.92 5.01
C LEU A 66 9.09 -0.40 4.26
N ASP A 67 9.07 -1.52 4.97
CA ASP A 67 8.76 -2.83 4.38
C ASP A 67 7.34 -2.83 3.79
N ILE A 68 6.37 -2.25 4.52
CA ILE A 68 4.99 -2.10 4.04
C ILE A 68 4.93 -1.20 2.79
N VAL A 69 5.70 -0.11 2.75
CA VAL A 69 5.80 0.75 1.54
C VAL A 69 6.31 -0.06 0.34
N SER A 70 7.31 -0.91 0.54
CA SER A 70 7.84 -1.78 -0.52
C SER A 70 6.77 -2.75 -1.04
N GLU A 71 6.03 -3.40 -0.13
CA GLU A 71 4.93 -4.30 -0.51
C GLU A 71 3.82 -3.57 -1.28
N ILE A 72 3.46 -2.35 -0.86
CA ILE A 72 2.49 -1.52 -1.57
C ILE A 72 2.96 -1.22 -3.00
N GLU A 73 4.24 -0.89 -3.18
CA GLU A 73 4.81 -0.59 -4.49
C GLU A 73 4.81 -1.84 -5.40
N GLU A 74 5.12 -3.02 -4.87
CA GLU A 74 4.98 -4.28 -5.62
C GLU A 74 3.53 -4.51 -6.07
N VAL A 75 2.55 -4.29 -5.18
CA VAL A 75 1.12 -4.42 -5.54
C VAL A 75 0.72 -3.42 -6.63
N LYS A 76 1.22 -2.17 -6.57
CA LYS A 76 0.99 -1.16 -7.62
C LYS A 76 1.53 -1.62 -8.97
N GLN A 77 2.72 -2.22 -9.00
CA GLN A 77 3.30 -2.77 -10.22
C GLN A 77 2.46 -3.93 -10.79
N TYR A 78 2.00 -4.84 -9.93
CA TYR A 78 1.11 -5.93 -10.35
C TYR A 78 -0.23 -5.40 -10.88
N LEU A 79 -0.85 -4.41 -10.23
CA LEU A 79 -2.10 -3.80 -10.68
C LEU A 79 -1.94 -3.01 -11.98
N SER A 80 -0.82 -2.32 -12.17
CA SER A 80 -0.49 -1.65 -13.43
C SER A 80 -0.39 -2.67 -14.59
N SER A 81 0.28 -3.79 -14.32
CA SER A 81 0.40 -4.90 -15.27
C SER A 81 -0.95 -5.56 -15.56
N LEU A 82 -1.83 -5.66 -14.55
CA LEU A 82 -3.18 -6.21 -14.73
C LEU A 82 -4.07 -5.23 -15.50
N SER A 83 -3.97 -3.94 -15.24
CA SER A 83 -4.73 -2.89 -15.92
C SER A 83 -4.42 -2.82 -17.41
N SER A 84 -3.18 -3.12 -17.82
CA SER A 84 -2.81 -3.16 -19.24
C SER A 84 -3.37 -4.37 -19.97
N VAL A 85 -3.66 -5.48 -19.27
CA VAL A 85 -4.28 -6.67 -19.84
C VAL A 85 -5.79 -6.52 -20.01
N TYR A 86 -6.46 -5.81 -19.10
CA TYR A 86 -7.91 -5.59 -19.11
C TYR A 86 -8.26 -4.15 -19.50
N SER A 87 -7.53 -3.61 -20.48
CA SER A 87 -7.69 -2.24 -20.93
C SER A 87 -9.04 -2.03 -21.62
N ILE A 88 -9.59 -0.81 -21.54
CA ILE A 88 -10.92 -0.46 -22.09
C ILE A 88 -11.05 -0.75 -23.60
N SER A 89 -9.94 -0.87 -24.33
CA SER A 89 -9.95 -1.31 -25.74
C SER A 89 -10.50 -2.72 -25.97
N ASP A 90 -10.66 -3.52 -24.91
CA ASP A 90 -11.20 -4.88 -24.95
C ASP A 90 -12.69 -4.95 -24.51
N ILE A 91 -13.34 -3.80 -24.26
CA ILE A 91 -14.78 -3.63 -23.96
C ILE A 91 -15.50 -3.02 -25.16
#